data_AF-A0A5J4URN9-F1
#
_entry.id   AF-A0A5J4URN9-F1
#
_cell.length_a   1.000
_cell.length_b   1.000
_cell.length_c   1.000
_cell.angle_alpha   90.00
_cell.angle_beta   90.00
_cell.angle_gamma   90.00
#
_symmetry.space_group_name_H-M   'P 1'
#
loop_
_entity.id
_entity.type
_entity.pdbx_description
1 polymer ?
#
loop_
_entity_poly.entity_id
_entity_poly.type
_entity_poly.pdbx_seq_one_letter_code
_entity_poly.pdbx_strand_id
1 'polypeptide(L)'
;MNSAENIALKNKEQKENTMHPKEILQEFYQYQGIIVRNQELTLEVRVLEAIMVSDTSPKGGGLYAVIQNEATAEIIKATFIYCSSSYYGGGIYSHIESGGQVILDKSCEFYQSNNGLGGRIYVWINLTAKCSFAIKDAFIHECAVLNSTNSSLSYSRSGFGGGIFLGYNGDYDPSTKLIDLRGMKIYNNSADKYGKSLFVAMIKIEEFCKQRTQGEYAKGNYSDTYSNETDLYGIPMDLFTFFYATPEMIQQQSQPLKPWWRILGILKRALVTANISNPIGKLIFHLEGQRMVPGYLNNLHNYENEIIYPPEVGSSSTISIEGEIQCEQKTSFEMNDGSWFNYKEKLYAVLISNDGDIFTGKDGIDFDEDSNAAILLEVIIEEEEKAQGLSIGIIVGIAAGALAIIAVIIIIIIVVQRNQQVFRGQKCERVICQWKTSSHRIVTLLMQ
;
A
#
# COMPACT_ATOMS: atom_id res chain seq x y z
N MET A 1 2.38 -42.11 -46.33
CA MET A 1 1.18 -41.26 -46.50
C MET A 1 1.38 -40.03 -45.65
N ASN A 2 1.40 -38.87 -46.32
CA ASN A 2 1.20 -37.46 -45.91
C ASN A 2 1.14 -37.09 -44.42
N SER A 3 1.50 -35.88 -43.98
CA SER A 3 2.27 -34.72 -44.46
C SER A 3 2.06 -33.69 -43.36
N ALA A 4 3.11 -33.13 -42.78
CA ALA A 4 3.02 -31.83 -42.13
C ALA A 4 4.37 -31.13 -42.34
N GLU A 5 4.29 -30.08 -43.12
CA GLU A 5 5.38 -29.31 -43.69
C GLU A 5 6.16 -28.58 -42.60
N ASN A 6 7.46 -28.88 -42.48
CA ASN A 6 8.41 -28.00 -41.80
C ASN A 6 8.56 -26.74 -42.64
N ILE A 7 7.92 -25.65 -42.23
CA ILE A 7 8.14 -24.32 -42.77
C ILE A 7 9.49 -23.82 -42.23
N ALA A 8 10.56 -24.26 -42.90
CA ALA A 8 11.87 -23.63 -42.80
C ALA A 8 11.87 -22.38 -43.68
N LEU A 9 11.79 -21.19 -43.07
CA LEU A 9 11.96 -19.93 -43.78
C LEU A 9 13.45 -19.71 -44.11
N LYS A 10 13.82 -20.10 -45.32
CA LYS A 10 15.02 -19.65 -46.03
C LYS A 10 14.74 -18.29 -46.71
N ASN A 11 15.61 -17.33 -46.40
CA ASN A 11 16.06 -16.17 -47.19
C ASN A 11 15.21 -14.89 -47.30
N LYS A 12 15.96 -13.77 -47.24
CA LYS A 12 15.74 -12.41 -47.78
C LYS A 12 14.83 -11.45 -47.01
N GLU A 13 15.41 -10.74 -46.04
CA GLU A 13 15.87 -9.35 -46.23
C GLU A 13 16.60 -8.91 -44.96
N GLN A 14 17.90 -8.74 -45.10
CA GLN A 14 18.75 -8.05 -44.15
C GLN A 14 18.36 -6.57 -44.21
N LYS A 15 17.40 -6.14 -43.38
CA LYS A 15 17.22 -4.71 -43.11
C LYS A 15 18.21 -4.31 -42.02
N GLU A 16 19.12 -3.44 -42.42
CA GLU A 16 20.12 -2.77 -41.61
C GLU A 16 19.50 -2.25 -40.31
N ASN A 17 19.83 -2.87 -39.18
CA ASN A 17 19.92 -2.16 -37.91
C ASN A 17 21.41 -1.93 -37.69
N THR A 18 21.83 -0.69 -37.93
CA THR A 18 23.21 -0.19 -37.84
C THR A 18 23.84 -0.51 -36.49
N MET A 19 24.64 -1.58 -36.48
CA MET A 19 25.56 -1.93 -35.41
C MET A 19 26.94 -1.38 -35.81
N HIS A 20 27.36 -0.25 -35.24
CA HIS A 20 28.69 0.28 -35.52
C HIS A 20 29.75 -0.57 -34.80
N PRO A 21 30.76 -1.10 -35.53
CA PRO A 21 31.59 -2.19 -35.06
C PRO A 21 32.78 -1.68 -34.26
N LYS A 22 33.01 -2.25 -33.08
CA LYS A 22 34.35 -2.62 -32.61
C LYS A 22 34.22 -3.84 -31.70
N GLU A 23 34.66 -4.97 -32.24
CA GLU A 23 35.03 -6.22 -31.56
C GLU A 23 33.90 -7.06 -30.93
N ILE A 24 33.04 -7.59 -31.80
CA ILE A 24 32.29 -8.83 -31.52
C ILE A 24 33.25 -10.00 -31.76
N LEU A 25 33.85 -10.54 -30.70
CA LEU A 25 34.60 -11.79 -30.79
C LEU A 25 33.63 -12.97 -30.98
N GLN A 26 33.78 -13.61 -32.15
CA GLN A 26 32.97 -14.70 -32.66
C GLN A 26 33.34 -16.04 -31.98
N GLU A 27 32.60 -16.44 -30.94
CA GLU A 27 32.47 -17.85 -30.54
C GLU A 27 31.01 -18.29 -30.71
N PHE A 28 30.59 -18.42 -31.98
CA PHE A 28 29.24 -18.78 -32.39
C PHE A 28 29.22 -20.21 -32.90
N TYR A 29 28.91 -21.21 -32.06
CA TYR A 29 28.36 -22.49 -32.54
C TYR A 29 27.45 -23.25 -31.56
N GLN A 30 27.23 -22.80 -30.31
CA GLN A 30 26.47 -23.61 -29.33
C GLN A 30 25.22 -22.95 -28.71
N TYR A 31 24.99 -21.65 -28.94
CA TYR A 31 23.89 -20.91 -28.32
C TYR A 31 23.13 -20.13 -29.40
N GLN A 32 21.90 -20.51 -29.70
CA GLN A 32 21.03 -19.87 -30.70
C GLN A 32 20.45 -18.53 -30.19
N GLY A 33 21.27 -17.68 -29.56
CA GLY A 33 20.86 -16.40 -28.98
C GLY A 33 21.88 -15.29 -29.19
N ILE A 34 21.50 -14.04 -28.89
CA ILE A 34 22.43 -12.90 -28.87
C ILE A 34 23.33 -13.04 -27.63
N ILE A 35 24.65 -13.03 -27.80
CA ILE A 35 25.62 -13.01 -26.70
C ILE A 35 26.21 -11.61 -26.61
N VAL A 36 26.05 -10.97 -25.46
CA VAL A 36 26.72 -9.71 -25.13
C VAL A 36 27.81 -10.02 -24.11
N ARG A 37 29.08 -9.77 -24.45
CA ARG A 37 30.23 -9.78 -23.52
C ARG A 37 31.02 -8.49 -23.74
N ASN A 38 31.26 -7.72 -22.67
CA ASN A 38 32.04 -6.49 -22.73
C ASN A 38 33.24 -6.53 -21.77
N GLN A 39 34.43 -6.20 -22.26
CA GLN A 39 35.67 -6.14 -21.48
C GLN A 39 36.29 -4.71 -21.39
N GLU A 40 35.63 -3.66 -21.91
CA GLU A 40 36.08 -2.26 -21.80
C GLU A 40 35.09 -1.34 -21.03
N LEU A 41 35.56 -0.15 -20.60
CA LEU A 41 34.77 0.85 -19.86
C LEU A 41 33.51 1.24 -20.66
N THR A 42 32.35 0.86 -20.11
CA THR A 42 30.97 1.21 -20.54
C THR A 42 30.59 0.83 -21.98
N LEU A 43 29.91 -0.32 -22.13
CA LEU A 43 29.14 -0.68 -23.33
C LEU A 43 27.65 -0.45 -23.07
N GLU A 44 27.00 0.26 -23.98
CA GLU A 44 25.55 0.36 -24.04
C GLU A 44 25.03 -0.61 -25.10
N VAL A 45 24.25 -1.63 -24.69
CA VAL A 45 23.58 -2.53 -25.63
C VAL A 45 22.11 -2.22 -25.68
N ARG A 46 21.63 -1.78 -26.85
CA ARG A 46 20.21 -1.56 -27.12
C ARG A 46 19.67 -2.64 -28.05
N VAL A 47 18.70 -3.42 -27.58
CA VAL A 47 17.88 -4.28 -28.44
C VAL A 47 16.57 -3.55 -28.68
N LEU A 48 16.39 -3.00 -29.88
CA LEU A 48 15.18 -2.26 -30.28
C LEU A 48 14.30 -3.15 -31.14
N GLU A 49 13.03 -3.31 -30.76
CA GLU A 49 11.98 -3.90 -31.62
C GLU A 49 12.41 -5.22 -32.29
N ALA A 50 12.57 -6.27 -31.47
CA ALA A 50 12.99 -7.59 -31.93
C ALA A 50 11.95 -8.65 -31.55
N ILE A 51 11.67 -9.58 -32.46
CA ILE A 51 10.94 -10.82 -32.15
C ILE A 51 11.98 -11.94 -32.06
N MET A 52 12.14 -12.51 -30.87
CA MET A 52 13.05 -13.61 -30.61
C MET A 52 12.26 -14.91 -30.56
N VAL A 53 12.67 -15.89 -31.35
CA VAL A 53 12.11 -17.25 -31.37
C VAL A 53 13.29 -18.21 -31.39
N SER A 54 13.36 -19.12 -30.43
CA SER A 54 14.44 -20.12 -30.36
C SER A 54 13.97 -21.38 -29.65
N ASP A 55 14.36 -22.52 -30.22
CA ASP A 55 14.17 -23.82 -29.61
C ASP A 55 15.47 -24.32 -28.98
N THR A 56 15.43 -24.56 -27.67
CA THR A 56 16.44 -25.29 -26.88
C THR A 56 17.89 -24.76 -26.96
N SER A 57 18.17 -23.70 -26.19
CA SER A 57 19.54 -23.35 -25.75
C SER A 57 19.82 -23.88 -24.33
N PRO A 58 21.07 -24.18 -23.92
CA PRO A 58 21.35 -24.46 -22.52
C PRO A 58 20.95 -23.31 -21.59
N LYS A 59 21.14 -22.06 -22.03
CA LYS A 59 20.82 -20.85 -21.28
C LYS A 59 20.36 -19.75 -22.23
N GLY A 60 19.37 -18.96 -21.85
CA GLY A 60 18.97 -17.77 -22.62
C GLY A 60 18.48 -18.14 -24.01
N GLY A 61 17.35 -18.84 -24.12
CA GLY A 61 16.81 -19.29 -25.41
C GLY A 61 16.69 -18.14 -26.41
N GLY A 62 16.16 -17.00 -26.00
CA GLY A 62 16.20 -15.79 -26.83
C GLY A 62 17.52 -15.01 -26.70
N LEU A 63 17.90 -14.68 -25.48
CA LEU A 63 19.04 -13.80 -25.19
C LEU A 63 19.90 -14.34 -24.05
N TYR A 64 21.20 -14.36 -24.28
CA TYR A 64 22.21 -14.69 -23.28
C TYR A 64 23.06 -13.45 -22.99
N ALA A 65 22.75 -12.77 -21.89
CA ALA A 65 23.39 -11.51 -21.50
C ALA A 65 24.43 -11.74 -20.39
N VAL A 66 25.67 -11.32 -20.61
CA VAL A 66 26.71 -11.23 -19.58
C VAL A 66 27.16 -9.78 -19.49
N ILE A 67 26.68 -9.07 -18.48
CA ILE A 67 26.87 -7.62 -18.35
C ILE A 67 27.84 -7.34 -17.20
N GLN A 68 28.97 -6.73 -17.55
CA GLN A 68 30.13 -6.52 -16.67
C GLN A 68 30.75 -5.14 -16.90
N ASN A 69 31.63 -4.71 -15.98
CA ASN A 69 32.45 -3.50 -16.09
C ASN A 69 31.62 -2.23 -16.33
N GLU A 70 30.63 -2.02 -15.46
CA GLU A 70 29.72 -0.86 -15.49
C GLU A 70 28.88 -0.72 -16.79
N ALA A 71 28.88 -1.75 -17.65
CA ALA A 71 28.08 -1.77 -18.87
C ALA A 71 26.57 -1.79 -18.57
N THR A 72 25.79 -1.24 -19.49
CA THR A 72 24.33 -1.23 -19.41
C THR A 72 23.71 -1.87 -20.64
N ALA A 73 22.87 -2.88 -20.44
CA ALA A 73 22.03 -3.45 -21.48
C ALA A 73 20.59 -2.97 -21.30
N GLU A 74 20.10 -2.18 -22.25
CA GLU A 74 18.71 -1.73 -22.33
C GLU A 74 17.97 -2.52 -23.41
N ILE A 75 16.98 -3.31 -23.00
CA ILE A 75 16.16 -4.12 -23.90
C ILE A 75 14.82 -3.42 -24.01
N ILE A 76 14.47 -3.03 -25.23
CA ILE A 76 13.39 -2.10 -25.50
C ILE A 76 12.43 -2.72 -26.51
N LYS A 77 11.16 -2.86 -26.12
CA LYS A 77 10.09 -3.34 -27.02
C LYS A 77 10.47 -4.67 -27.71
N ALA A 78 11.14 -5.55 -26.97
CA ALA A 78 11.52 -6.87 -27.45
C ALA A 78 10.47 -7.90 -27.03
N THR A 79 10.12 -8.79 -27.96
CA THR A 79 9.10 -9.82 -27.76
C THR A 79 9.77 -11.20 -27.85
N PHE A 80 9.67 -11.98 -26.79
CA PHE A 80 10.25 -13.31 -26.66
C PHE A 80 9.12 -14.35 -26.72
N ILE A 81 9.03 -15.04 -27.85
CA ILE A 81 7.96 -16.01 -28.14
C ILE A 81 8.58 -17.39 -28.33
N TYR A 82 8.02 -18.39 -27.65
CA TYR A 82 8.48 -19.78 -27.74
C TYR A 82 9.96 -20.00 -27.37
N CYS A 83 10.62 -19.02 -26.73
CA CYS A 83 11.99 -19.14 -26.28
C CYS A 83 12.12 -20.14 -25.12
N SER A 84 12.80 -21.26 -25.37
CA SER A 84 13.03 -22.32 -24.40
C SER A 84 14.51 -22.54 -24.08
N SER A 85 14.78 -22.93 -22.83
CA SER A 85 16.12 -23.33 -22.40
C SER A 85 16.10 -24.64 -21.61
N SER A 86 17.16 -25.44 -21.72
CA SER A 86 17.29 -26.70 -20.96
C SER A 86 17.76 -26.51 -19.52
N TYR A 87 18.31 -25.35 -19.16
CA TYR A 87 18.67 -25.03 -17.76
C TYR A 87 18.05 -23.72 -17.27
N TYR A 88 18.42 -22.58 -17.85
CA TYR A 88 18.12 -21.28 -17.26
C TYR A 88 17.72 -20.22 -18.29
N GLY A 89 16.64 -19.49 -18.02
CA GLY A 89 16.27 -18.32 -18.81
C GLY A 89 15.73 -18.72 -20.18
N GLY A 90 14.46 -19.14 -20.25
CA GLY A 90 13.83 -19.51 -21.52
C GLY A 90 13.92 -18.36 -22.53
N GLY A 91 13.50 -17.16 -22.13
CA GLY A 91 13.67 -15.93 -22.91
C GLY A 91 15.05 -15.30 -22.73
N ILE A 92 15.35 -14.87 -21.49
CA ILE A 92 16.59 -14.19 -21.15
C ILE A 92 17.31 -14.95 -20.03
N TYR A 93 18.60 -15.20 -20.23
CA TYR A 93 19.54 -15.45 -19.14
C TYR A 93 20.42 -14.21 -18.98
N SER A 94 20.49 -13.65 -17.77
CA SER A 94 21.32 -12.51 -17.42
C SER A 94 22.30 -12.88 -16.32
N HIS A 95 23.58 -12.66 -16.56
CA HIS A 95 24.66 -12.75 -15.59
C HIS A 95 25.28 -11.36 -15.41
N ILE A 96 25.08 -10.76 -14.24
CA ILE A 96 25.36 -9.34 -14.00
C ILE A 96 26.40 -9.20 -12.87
N GLU A 97 27.58 -8.65 -13.21
CA GLU A 97 28.72 -8.47 -12.30
C GLU A 97 29.44 -7.14 -12.52
N SER A 98 30.38 -6.78 -11.64
CA SER A 98 31.30 -5.66 -11.84
C SER A 98 30.62 -4.35 -12.26
N GLY A 99 29.49 -3.99 -11.62
CA GLY A 99 28.72 -2.78 -11.92
C GLY A 99 27.77 -2.88 -13.12
N GLY A 100 27.63 -4.05 -13.73
CA GLY A 100 26.75 -4.27 -14.86
C GLY A 100 25.28 -3.99 -14.55
N GLN A 101 24.53 -3.59 -15.57
CA GLN A 101 23.14 -3.16 -15.43
C GLN A 101 22.28 -3.72 -16.57
N VAL A 102 21.09 -4.21 -16.23
CA VAL A 102 20.10 -4.65 -17.23
C VAL A 102 18.78 -3.94 -16.98
N ILE A 103 18.21 -3.36 -18.03
CA ILE A 103 16.95 -2.63 -17.99
C ILE A 103 16.01 -3.20 -19.06
N LEU A 104 14.81 -3.62 -18.67
CA LEU A 104 13.72 -3.95 -19.57
C LEU A 104 12.73 -2.79 -19.62
N ASP A 105 12.49 -2.23 -20.81
CA ASP A 105 11.67 -1.02 -20.96
C ASP A 105 10.79 -1.07 -22.23
N LYS A 106 9.82 -0.16 -22.29
CA LYS A 106 8.91 0.10 -23.43
C LYS A 106 8.23 -1.16 -23.93
N SER A 107 7.52 -1.83 -23.02
CA SER A 107 6.62 -2.96 -23.31
C SER A 107 7.35 -4.17 -23.90
N CYS A 108 8.44 -4.59 -23.26
CA CYS A 108 9.00 -5.92 -23.54
C CYS A 108 7.95 -6.99 -23.21
N GLU A 109 7.87 -8.05 -24.01
CA GLU A 109 6.87 -9.09 -23.87
C GLU A 109 7.50 -10.48 -23.80
N PHE A 110 7.05 -11.28 -22.84
CA PHE A 110 7.46 -12.66 -22.65
C PHE A 110 6.22 -13.54 -22.63
N TYR A 111 6.15 -14.44 -23.61
CA TYR A 111 5.02 -15.34 -23.80
C TYR A 111 5.50 -16.71 -24.25
N GLN A 112 4.97 -17.79 -23.66
CA GLN A 112 5.02 -19.10 -24.31
C GLN A 112 4.12 -20.15 -23.66
N SER A 113 3.40 -20.87 -24.52
CA SER A 113 2.48 -21.97 -24.21
C SER A 113 3.14 -23.32 -23.85
N ASN A 114 4.46 -23.45 -23.99
CA ASN A 114 5.18 -24.73 -23.84
C ASN A 114 6.11 -24.74 -22.62
N ASN A 115 6.35 -25.95 -22.09
CA ASN A 115 7.11 -26.18 -20.86
C ASN A 115 8.62 -26.04 -21.06
N GLY A 116 9.27 -25.13 -20.31
CA GLY A 116 10.73 -25.04 -20.20
C GLY A 116 11.18 -25.35 -18.77
N LEU A 117 12.47 -25.68 -18.57
CA LEU A 117 13.02 -26.00 -17.24
C LEU A 117 13.48 -24.76 -16.44
N GLY A 118 13.66 -23.62 -17.11
CA GLY A 118 14.00 -22.34 -16.49
C GLY A 118 12.94 -21.28 -16.77
N GLY A 119 12.70 -20.38 -15.80
CA GLY A 119 11.85 -19.19 -15.96
C GLY A 119 12.17 -18.39 -17.22
N ARG A 120 11.21 -17.62 -17.73
CA ARG A 120 11.43 -16.79 -18.93
C ARG A 120 12.63 -15.88 -18.75
N ILE A 121 12.76 -15.29 -17.59
CA ILE A 121 13.85 -14.42 -17.24
C ILE A 121 14.57 -15.07 -16.07
N TYR A 122 15.84 -15.37 -16.28
CA TYR A 122 16.71 -15.87 -15.24
C TYR A 122 17.80 -14.84 -14.99
N VAL A 123 17.86 -14.31 -13.77
CA VAL A 123 18.83 -13.30 -13.38
C VAL A 123 19.75 -13.87 -12.31
N TRP A 124 21.03 -13.88 -12.63
CA TRP A 124 22.12 -14.05 -11.69
C TRP A 124 22.78 -12.69 -11.52
N ILE A 125 22.75 -12.13 -10.31
CA ILE A 125 23.28 -10.79 -10.05
C ILE A 125 24.18 -10.76 -8.81
N ASN A 126 25.33 -10.10 -8.94
CA ASN A 126 26.24 -9.84 -7.83
C ASN A 126 26.14 -8.37 -7.39
N LEU A 127 25.42 -8.12 -6.30
CA LEU A 127 25.13 -6.76 -5.78
C LEU A 127 26.27 -6.18 -4.93
N THR A 128 27.34 -6.93 -4.62
CA THR A 128 28.54 -6.33 -3.99
C THR A 128 29.22 -5.31 -4.91
N ALA A 129 28.94 -5.37 -6.22
CA ALA A 129 29.59 -4.56 -7.23
C ALA A 129 28.71 -3.42 -7.79
N LYS A 130 27.65 -2.97 -7.08
CA LYS A 130 26.68 -1.96 -7.59
C LYS A 130 25.93 -2.37 -8.87
N CYS A 131 25.84 -3.66 -9.15
CA CYS A 131 25.08 -4.17 -10.29
C CYS A 131 23.59 -3.89 -10.14
N SER A 132 22.86 -3.68 -11.23
CA SER A 132 21.42 -3.43 -11.18
C SER A 132 20.60 -4.28 -12.16
N PHE A 133 19.35 -4.53 -11.80
CA PHE A 133 18.36 -5.17 -12.65
C PHE A 133 17.02 -4.45 -12.48
N ALA A 134 16.49 -3.88 -13.57
CA ALA A 134 15.26 -3.12 -13.55
C ALA A 134 14.28 -3.56 -14.64
N ILE A 135 13.01 -3.65 -14.28
CA ILE A 135 11.88 -3.80 -15.19
C ILE A 135 11.04 -2.52 -15.06
N LYS A 136 11.10 -1.68 -16.08
CA LYS A 136 10.33 -0.43 -16.17
C LYS A 136 8.98 -0.64 -16.84
N ASP A 137 8.93 -1.51 -17.84
CA ASP A 137 7.68 -1.93 -18.50
C ASP A 137 7.89 -3.25 -19.23
N ALA A 138 7.41 -4.34 -18.65
CA ALA A 138 7.40 -5.65 -19.30
C ALA A 138 6.16 -6.47 -18.96
N PHE A 139 5.63 -7.17 -19.95
CA PHE A 139 4.52 -8.11 -19.83
C PHE A 139 5.08 -9.53 -19.79
N ILE A 140 4.79 -10.27 -18.73
CA ILE A 140 5.26 -11.63 -18.52
C ILE A 140 4.03 -12.49 -18.24
N HIS A 141 3.59 -13.22 -19.26
CA HIS A 141 2.29 -13.87 -19.19
C HIS A 141 2.26 -15.26 -19.82
N GLU A 142 1.38 -16.10 -19.28
CA GLU A 142 1.18 -17.48 -19.71
C GLU A 142 2.48 -18.31 -19.71
N CYS A 143 3.41 -17.98 -18.83
CA CYS A 143 4.70 -18.65 -18.75
C CYS A 143 4.66 -19.81 -17.77
N ALA A 144 5.04 -21.00 -18.24
CA ALA A 144 5.04 -22.22 -17.42
C ALA A 144 6.45 -22.83 -17.32
N VAL A 145 6.85 -23.16 -16.09
CA VAL A 145 8.11 -23.88 -15.80
C VAL A 145 7.81 -25.16 -15.08
N LEU A 146 8.36 -26.27 -15.59
CA LEU A 146 8.25 -27.58 -14.95
C LEU A 146 9.49 -27.92 -14.13
N ASN A 147 9.29 -28.77 -13.13
CA ASN A 147 10.38 -29.45 -12.46
C ASN A 147 11.04 -30.45 -13.43
N SER A 148 12.36 -30.46 -13.45
CA SER A 148 13.11 -31.41 -14.26
C SER A 148 12.90 -32.84 -13.77
N THR A 149 12.61 -33.74 -14.70
CA THR A 149 12.61 -35.19 -14.46
C THR A 149 14.02 -35.80 -14.54
N ASN A 150 15.03 -35.01 -14.87
CA ASN A 150 16.42 -35.45 -14.91
C ASN A 150 16.97 -35.61 -13.49
N SER A 151 17.17 -36.84 -13.05
CA SER A 151 17.70 -37.20 -11.73
C SER A 151 19.13 -36.70 -11.46
N SER A 152 19.88 -36.30 -12.49
CA SER A 152 21.21 -35.71 -12.34
C SER A 152 21.16 -34.21 -12.01
N LEU A 153 20.00 -33.57 -12.16
CA LEU A 153 19.83 -32.15 -11.86
C LEU A 153 19.40 -31.98 -10.39
N SER A 154 20.11 -31.12 -9.66
CA SER A 154 19.72 -30.78 -8.28
C SER A 154 18.32 -30.17 -8.24
N TYR A 155 17.58 -30.49 -7.17
CA TYR A 155 16.21 -30.03 -6.95
C TYR A 155 16.07 -28.51 -7.10
N SER A 156 17.04 -27.73 -6.64
CA SER A 156 17.04 -26.26 -6.72
C SER A 156 17.15 -25.67 -8.13
N ARG A 157 17.44 -26.47 -9.16
CA ARG A 157 17.80 -25.94 -10.50
C ARG A 157 16.65 -25.84 -11.50
N SER A 158 15.42 -26.21 -11.15
CA SER A 158 14.27 -26.14 -12.06
C SER A 158 12.93 -26.07 -11.31
N GLY A 159 11.87 -25.63 -11.98
CA GLY A 159 10.52 -25.60 -11.41
C GLY A 159 10.17 -24.37 -10.56
N PHE A 160 11.02 -23.34 -10.54
CA PHE A 160 10.80 -22.10 -9.76
C PHE A 160 10.65 -20.91 -10.70
N GLY A 161 9.86 -19.91 -10.31
CA GLY A 161 9.83 -18.61 -10.97
C GLY A 161 9.34 -18.69 -12.42
N GLY A 162 8.06 -19.05 -12.62
CA GLY A 162 7.51 -19.33 -13.96
C GLY A 162 7.76 -18.22 -14.97
N GLY A 163 7.62 -16.97 -14.52
CA GLY A 163 8.07 -15.78 -15.25
C GLY A 163 9.55 -15.48 -15.00
N ILE A 164 9.89 -15.21 -13.74
CA ILE A 164 11.20 -14.71 -13.33
C ILE A 164 11.78 -15.57 -12.21
N PHE A 165 13.03 -15.99 -12.38
CA PHE A 165 13.88 -16.45 -11.29
C PHE A 165 14.99 -15.41 -11.05
N LEU A 166 15.03 -14.85 -9.85
CA LEU A 166 16.03 -13.86 -9.43
C LEU A 166 16.92 -14.46 -8.34
N GLY A 167 18.16 -14.73 -8.70
CA GLY A 167 19.17 -15.25 -7.81
C GLY A 167 20.26 -14.23 -7.54
N TYR A 168 20.64 -14.13 -6.28
CA TYR A 168 21.55 -13.11 -5.79
C TYR A 168 22.81 -13.69 -5.13
N ASN A 169 23.96 -13.01 -5.28
CA ASN A 169 25.16 -13.24 -4.47
C ASN A 169 25.75 -11.93 -3.91
N GLY A 170 26.16 -11.94 -2.63
CA GLY A 170 26.82 -10.82 -1.96
C GLY A 170 26.07 -10.27 -0.73
N ASP A 171 26.46 -9.07 -0.25
CA ASP A 171 25.68 -8.32 0.75
C ASP A 171 24.80 -7.23 0.10
N TYR A 172 23.48 -7.37 0.23
CA TYR A 172 22.53 -6.48 -0.41
C TYR A 172 22.31 -5.26 0.49
N ASP A 173 22.48 -4.07 -0.07
CA ASP A 173 22.16 -2.82 0.60
C ASP A 173 20.81 -2.28 0.11
N PRO A 174 19.76 -2.31 0.96
CA PRO A 174 18.42 -1.83 0.61
C PRO A 174 18.34 -0.36 0.19
N SER A 175 19.32 0.46 0.59
CA SER A 175 19.33 1.89 0.25
C SER A 175 19.66 2.14 -1.23
N THR A 176 20.25 1.16 -1.90
CA THR A 176 20.81 1.30 -3.25
C THR A 176 19.80 1.19 -4.39
N LYS A 177 18.62 0.58 -4.14
CA LYS A 177 17.53 0.40 -5.12
C LYS A 177 17.99 -0.27 -6.43
N LEU A 178 18.96 -1.17 -6.32
CA LEU A 178 19.58 -1.83 -7.47
C LEU A 178 18.65 -2.85 -8.16
N ILE A 179 17.60 -3.30 -7.49
CA ILE A 179 16.58 -4.17 -8.06
C ILE A 179 15.26 -3.40 -8.06
N ASP A 180 14.67 -3.23 -9.24
CA ASP A 180 13.38 -2.53 -9.40
C ASP A 180 12.47 -3.28 -10.35
N LEU A 181 11.45 -3.95 -9.81
CA LEU A 181 10.49 -4.73 -10.58
C LEU A 181 9.13 -4.03 -10.72
N ARG A 182 9.00 -2.74 -10.37
CA ARG A 182 7.71 -2.02 -10.37
C ARG A 182 6.99 -2.04 -11.71
N GLY A 183 7.74 -2.05 -12.80
CA GLY A 183 7.21 -2.09 -14.15
C GLY A 183 6.81 -3.46 -14.66
N MET A 184 6.96 -4.53 -13.87
CA MET A 184 6.55 -5.87 -14.32
C MET A 184 5.04 -6.04 -14.23
N LYS A 185 4.48 -6.66 -15.27
CA LYS A 185 3.07 -7.04 -15.35
C LYS A 185 2.99 -8.54 -15.55
N ILE A 186 2.56 -9.26 -14.52
CA ILE A 186 2.50 -10.72 -14.47
C ILE A 186 1.06 -11.21 -14.60
N TYR A 187 0.83 -12.19 -15.48
CA TYR A 187 -0.50 -12.76 -15.71
C TYR A 187 -0.44 -14.25 -16.05
N ASN A 188 -1.28 -15.08 -15.42
CA ASN A 188 -1.47 -16.49 -15.77
C ASN A 188 -0.18 -17.31 -15.88
N ASN A 189 0.85 -16.98 -15.10
CA ASN A 189 2.08 -17.77 -15.05
C ASN A 189 1.90 -18.99 -14.13
N SER A 190 2.77 -19.98 -14.29
CA SER A 190 2.78 -21.20 -13.50
C SER A 190 4.20 -21.71 -13.25
N ALA A 191 4.41 -22.32 -12.09
CA ALA A 191 5.63 -22.99 -11.72
C ALA A 191 5.26 -24.27 -10.95
N ASP A 192 5.94 -25.38 -11.25
CA ASP A 192 5.72 -26.66 -10.57
C ASP A 192 6.05 -26.63 -9.07
N LYS A 193 6.94 -25.73 -8.64
CA LYS A 193 7.32 -25.55 -7.23
C LYS A 193 6.78 -24.24 -6.70
N TYR A 194 7.63 -23.22 -6.65
CA TYR A 194 7.34 -21.96 -5.96
C TYR A 194 7.52 -20.77 -6.88
N GLY A 195 6.72 -19.73 -6.65
CA GLY A 195 6.76 -18.50 -7.43
C GLY A 195 6.24 -18.73 -8.83
N LYS A 196 4.92 -18.78 -8.98
CA LYS A 196 4.31 -18.94 -10.32
C LYS A 196 4.79 -17.85 -11.27
N SER A 197 4.95 -16.64 -10.76
CA SER A 197 5.42 -15.50 -11.53
C SER A 197 6.86 -15.12 -11.17
N LEU A 198 7.19 -14.99 -9.88
CA LEU A 198 8.52 -14.60 -9.41
C LEU A 198 9.00 -15.53 -8.28
N PHE A 199 10.24 -16.00 -8.39
CA PHE A 199 10.96 -16.61 -7.28
C PHE A 199 12.27 -15.87 -7.01
N VAL A 200 12.51 -15.49 -5.75
CA VAL A 200 13.72 -14.76 -5.31
C VAL A 200 14.52 -15.58 -4.31
N ALA A 201 15.80 -15.83 -4.61
CA ALA A 201 16.76 -16.39 -3.66
C ALA A 201 17.72 -15.29 -3.19
N MET A 202 17.48 -14.76 -1.97
CA MET A 202 18.23 -13.66 -1.40
C MET A 202 18.28 -13.75 0.13
N ILE A 203 19.46 -13.60 0.75
CA ILE A 203 19.60 -13.60 2.23
C ILE A 203 18.73 -12.51 2.87
N LYS A 204 18.85 -11.28 2.37
CA LYS A 204 18.17 -10.08 2.85
C LYS A 204 16.81 -9.84 2.18
N ILE A 205 16.03 -10.90 2.04
CA ILE A 205 14.75 -10.84 1.33
C ILE A 205 13.71 -10.00 2.07
N GLU A 206 13.76 -9.98 3.39
CA GLU A 206 12.90 -9.13 4.21
C GLU A 206 13.20 -7.65 3.95
N GLU A 207 14.47 -7.25 3.92
CA GLU A 207 14.82 -5.86 3.61
C GLU A 207 14.58 -5.50 2.14
N PHE A 208 14.65 -6.45 1.22
CA PHE A 208 14.19 -6.28 -0.16
C PHE A 208 12.69 -6.01 -0.23
N CYS A 209 11.90 -6.77 0.52
CA CYS A 209 10.44 -6.59 0.58
C CYS A 209 10.04 -5.30 1.31
N LYS A 210 10.79 -4.89 2.34
CA LYS A 210 10.54 -3.65 3.10
C LYS A 210 11.10 -2.38 2.44
N GLN A 211 11.68 -2.48 1.25
CA GLN A 211 12.15 -1.30 0.53
C GLN A 211 11.00 -0.44 0.06
N ARG A 212 10.95 0.77 0.61
CA ARG A 212 9.76 1.63 0.61
C ARG A 212 8.55 0.91 1.21
N THR A 213 7.44 1.62 1.35
CA THR A 213 6.24 1.07 1.95
C THR A 213 5.69 -0.09 1.09
N GLN A 214 5.37 -1.22 1.72
CA GLN A 214 4.54 -2.29 1.16
C GLN A 214 5.09 -2.99 -0.12
N GLY A 215 6.39 -3.29 -0.23
CA GLY A 215 6.88 -4.18 -1.28
C GLY A 215 6.95 -3.58 -2.68
N GLU A 216 6.96 -2.25 -2.79
CA GLU A 216 6.88 -1.50 -4.05
C GLU A 216 7.82 -2.07 -5.13
N TYR A 217 9.10 -2.31 -4.81
CA TYR A 217 10.13 -2.76 -5.77
C TYR A 217 10.00 -4.23 -6.18
N ALA A 218 9.16 -5.02 -5.51
CA ALA A 218 9.03 -6.46 -5.74
C ALA A 218 7.67 -6.86 -6.36
N LYS A 219 6.63 -6.03 -6.21
CA LYS A 219 5.25 -6.41 -6.54
C LYS A 219 4.89 -6.36 -8.01
N GLY A 220 5.39 -5.38 -8.77
CA GLY A 220 4.83 -5.08 -10.09
C GLY A 220 3.32 -4.79 -10.00
N ASN A 221 2.51 -5.50 -10.79
CA ASN A 221 1.05 -5.45 -10.73
C ASN A 221 0.38 -6.39 -9.70
N TYR A 222 1.14 -7.02 -8.80
CA TYR A 222 0.58 -7.85 -7.71
C TYR A 222 -0.27 -7.01 -6.75
N SER A 223 -1.48 -7.48 -6.44
CA SER A 223 -2.40 -6.89 -5.48
C SER A 223 -2.46 -7.72 -4.20
N ASP A 224 -2.27 -7.09 -3.03
CA ASP A 224 -2.42 -7.77 -1.74
C ASP A 224 -3.84 -8.32 -1.51
N THR A 225 -4.84 -7.74 -2.20
CA THR A 225 -6.27 -8.11 -2.09
C THR A 225 -6.71 -9.15 -3.12
N TYR A 226 -6.18 -9.09 -4.34
CA TYR A 226 -6.73 -9.86 -5.47
C TYR A 226 -5.77 -10.90 -6.07
N SER A 227 -4.46 -10.76 -5.84
CA SER A 227 -3.48 -11.69 -6.40
C SER A 227 -3.29 -12.92 -5.53
N ASN A 228 -2.89 -14.02 -6.16
CA ASN A 228 -2.62 -15.26 -5.44
C ASN A 228 -1.25 -15.20 -4.78
N GLU A 229 -1.16 -15.49 -3.49
CA GLU A 229 0.10 -15.43 -2.72
C GLU A 229 1.21 -16.33 -3.31
N THR A 230 0.83 -17.36 -4.06
CA THR A 230 1.74 -18.26 -4.81
C THR A 230 2.42 -17.63 -6.03
N ASP A 231 2.03 -16.44 -6.46
CA ASP A 231 2.67 -15.74 -7.58
C ASP A 231 4.08 -15.28 -7.25
N LEU A 232 4.28 -14.74 -6.05
CA LEU A 232 5.55 -14.14 -5.63
C LEU A 232 6.07 -14.91 -4.41
N TYR A 233 7.15 -15.66 -4.60
CA TYR A 233 7.81 -16.42 -3.54
C TYR A 233 9.28 -16.05 -3.41
N GLY A 234 9.86 -16.41 -2.28
CA GLY A 234 11.30 -16.41 -2.15
C GLY A 234 11.79 -17.19 -0.96
N ILE A 235 13.10 -17.17 -0.79
CA ILE A 235 13.82 -17.93 0.23
C ILE A 235 14.97 -17.06 0.79
N PRO A 236 15.11 -16.96 2.13
CA PRO A 236 16.11 -16.11 2.79
C PRO A 236 17.52 -16.71 2.72
N MET A 237 18.02 -16.94 1.51
CA MET A 237 19.28 -17.65 1.25
C MET A 237 19.89 -17.14 -0.05
N ASP A 238 21.22 -16.96 -0.09
CA ASP A 238 21.90 -16.59 -1.34
C ASP A 238 21.81 -17.71 -2.37
N LEU A 239 22.06 -17.36 -3.63
CA LEU A 239 21.89 -18.28 -4.72
C LEU A 239 22.87 -19.47 -4.67
N PHE A 240 24.10 -19.27 -4.20
CA PHE A 240 25.07 -20.36 -4.10
C PHE A 240 24.55 -21.38 -3.09
N THR A 241 24.20 -20.94 -1.88
CA THR A 241 23.65 -21.83 -0.85
C THR A 241 22.35 -22.50 -1.32
N PHE A 242 21.46 -21.77 -2.02
CA PHE A 242 20.24 -22.34 -2.61
C PHE A 242 20.53 -23.50 -3.56
N PHE A 243 21.59 -23.43 -4.38
CA PHE A 243 21.91 -24.53 -5.29
C PHE A 243 22.35 -25.83 -4.63
N TYR A 244 22.90 -25.73 -3.42
CA TYR A 244 23.35 -26.87 -2.64
C TYR A 244 22.39 -27.26 -1.51
N ALA A 245 21.32 -26.50 -1.30
CA ALA A 245 20.30 -26.80 -0.30
C ALA A 245 19.50 -28.07 -0.65
N THR A 246 19.08 -28.80 0.38
CA THR A 246 18.25 -29.99 0.20
C THR A 246 16.81 -29.61 -0.13
N PRO A 247 16.01 -30.52 -0.74
CA PRO A 247 14.59 -30.26 -0.99
C PRO A 247 13.82 -29.88 0.28
N GLU A 248 14.13 -30.53 1.42
CA GLU A 248 13.48 -30.27 2.71
C GLU A 248 13.77 -28.86 3.20
N MET A 249 15.02 -28.41 3.11
CA MET A 249 15.40 -27.03 3.46
C MET A 249 14.68 -26.01 2.59
N ILE A 250 14.62 -26.26 1.28
CA ILE A 250 13.93 -25.36 0.34
C ILE A 250 12.44 -25.32 0.64
N GLN A 251 11.82 -26.46 0.91
CA GLN A 251 10.40 -26.52 1.26
C GLN A 251 10.08 -25.83 2.59
N GLN A 252 10.95 -25.94 3.59
CA GLN A 252 10.74 -25.31 4.89
C GLN A 252 10.96 -23.79 4.88
N GLN A 253 11.87 -23.28 4.05
CA GLN A 253 12.25 -21.87 4.07
C GLN A 253 11.64 -21.04 2.94
N SER A 254 11.16 -21.67 1.85
CA SER A 254 10.46 -20.95 0.79
C SER A 254 9.09 -20.52 1.27
N GLN A 255 8.77 -19.24 1.09
CA GLN A 255 7.48 -18.68 1.50
C GLN A 255 7.00 -17.59 0.53
N PRO A 256 5.69 -17.27 0.53
CA PRO A 256 5.18 -16.10 -0.17
C PRO A 256 5.94 -14.84 0.24
N LEU A 257 6.06 -13.88 -0.67
CA LEU A 257 6.70 -12.60 -0.33
C LEU A 257 5.78 -11.67 0.50
N LYS A 258 4.45 -11.84 0.41
CA LYS A 258 3.43 -10.98 1.05
C LYS A 258 3.68 -10.74 2.54
N PRO A 259 3.97 -11.76 3.38
CA PRO A 259 4.26 -11.57 4.79
C PRO A 259 5.45 -10.65 5.09
N TRP A 260 6.46 -10.58 4.21
CA TRP A 260 7.67 -9.79 4.47
C TRP A 260 7.49 -8.29 4.29
N TRP A 261 6.56 -7.85 3.44
CA TRP A 261 6.22 -6.43 3.27
C TRP A 261 4.91 -6.01 3.93
N ARG A 262 4.23 -6.94 4.61
CA ARG A 262 3.03 -6.66 5.38
C ARG A 262 3.39 -5.77 6.58
N ILE A 263 2.59 -4.75 6.81
CA ILE A 263 2.73 -3.86 7.95
C ILE A 263 1.64 -4.24 8.95
N LEU A 264 2.02 -4.85 10.06
CA LEU A 264 1.11 -5.14 11.16
C LEU A 264 0.93 -3.88 12.01
N GLY A 265 -0.34 -3.51 12.24
CA GLY A 265 -0.70 -2.38 13.10
C GLY A 265 -0.40 -2.72 14.56
N ILE A 266 -0.09 -1.70 15.36
CA ILE A 266 0.06 -1.85 16.81
C ILE A 266 -1.02 -0.99 17.46
N LEU A 267 -1.96 -1.61 18.16
CA LEU A 267 -2.95 -0.89 18.96
C LEU A 267 -2.43 -0.74 20.38
N LYS A 268 -2.29 0.51 20.84
CA LYS A 268 -1.87 0.80 22.22
C LYS A 268 -3.06 1.06 23.12
N ARG A 269 -4.06 1.79 22.61
CA ARG A 269 -5.23 2.20 23.37
C ARG A 269 -6.43 2.34 22.47
N ALA A 270 -7.58 1.88 22.95
CA ALA A 270 -8.86 2.08 22.32
C ALA A 270 -9.82 2.66 23.35
N LEU A 271 -10.49 3.74 22.96
CA LEU A 271 -11.46 4.45 23.77
C LEU A 271 -12.75 4.59 22.96
N VAL A 272 -13.89 4.46 23.63
CA VAL A 272 -15.19 4.89 23.11
C VAL A 272 -15.82 5.92 24.04
N THR A 273 -16.30 7.00 23.43
CA THR A 273 -17.10 8.03 24.09
C THR A 273 -18.57 7.75 23.81
N ALA A 274 -19.36 7.58 24.86
CA ALA A 274 -20.80 7.33 24.80
C ALA A 274 -21.58 8.41 25.56
N ASN A 275 -22.70 8.88 24.98
CA ASN A 275 -23.56 9.88 25.60
C ASN A 275 -24.67 9.21 26.43
N ILE A 276 -24.76 9.48 27.75
CA ILE A 276 -25.77 8.86 28.63
C ILE A 276 -27.19 9.25 28.23
N SER A 277 -27.40 10.48 27.76
CA SER A 277 -28.71 11.01 27.40
C SER A 277 -29.29 10.29 26.18
N ASN A 278 -28.45 9.62 25.39
CA ASN A 278 -28.86 8.83 24.23
C ASN A 278 -28.01 7.54 24.12
N PRO A 279 -28.30 6.49 24.91
CA PRO A 279 -27.50 5.27 24.97
C PRO A 279 -27.59 4.40 23.70
N ILE A 280 -28.57 4.68 22.81
CA ILE A 280 -28.69 4.08 21.47
C ILE A 280 -28.01 4.97 20.42
N GLY A 281 -27.59 6.16 20.82
CA GLY A 281 -27.06 7.20 19.96
C GLY A 281 -25.63 6.96 19.50
N LYS A 282 -25.06 8.04 19.00
CA LYS A 282 -23.76 8.08 18.37
C LYS A 282 -22.65 7.70 19.36
N LEU A 283 -21.79 6.76 18.97
CA LEU A 283 -20.54 6.42 19.63
C LEU A 283 -19.37 7.04 18.87
N ILE A 284 -18.37 7.53 19.61
CA ILE A 284 -17.14 8.06 19.02
C ILE A 284 -15.97 7.22 19.51
N PHE A 285 -15.29 6.55 18.58
CA PHE A 285 -14.11 5.77 18.90
C PHE A 285 -12.86 6.61 18.70
N HIS A 286 -11.91 6.47 19.63
CA HIS A 286 -10.58 7.03 19.54
C HIS A 286 -9.56 5.90 19.69
N LEU A 287 -8.72 5.73 18.68
CA LEU A 287 -7.64 4.74 18.70
C LEU A 287 -6.30 5.45 18.73
N GLU A 288 -5.40 4.93 19.56
CA GLU A 288 -4.00 5.35 19.63
C GLU A 288 -3.13 4.13 19.39
N GLY A 289 -2.16 4.26 18.49
CA GLY A 289 -1.38 3.13 18.02
C GLY A 289 -0.19 3.54 17.20
N GLN A 290 0.38 2.59 16.47
CA GLN A 290 1.45 2.78 15.52
C GLN A 290 1.20 1.90 14.30
N ARG A 291 1.87 2.23 13.19
CA ARG A 291 1.82 1.45 11.95
C ARG A 291 0.41 1.25 11.38
N MET A 292 -0.54 2.13 11.69
CA MET A 292 -1.90 2.08 11.13
C MET A 292 -1.90 2.69 9.73
N VAL A 293 -2.45 1.97 8.75
CA VAL A 293 -2.45 2.38 7.33
C VAL A 293 -3.85 2.86 6.92
N PRO A 294 -4.00 4.10 6.38
CA PRO A 294 -5.28 4.60 5.90
C PRO A 294 -5.84 3.74 4.77
N GLY A 295 -7.16 3.50 4.76
CA GLY A 295 -7.86 2.80 3.67
C GLY A 295 -7.86 1.27 3.75
N TYR A 296 -7.12 0.67 4.69
CA TYR A 296 -7.04 -0.79 4.86
C TYR A 296 -7.57 -1.31 6.19
N LEU A 297 -8.17 -0.47 7.02
CA LEU A 297 -8.94 -0.91 8.18
C LEU A 297 -10.24 -1.58 7.68
N ASN A 298 -10.16 -2.85 7.28
CA ASN A 298 -11.27 -3.61 6.68
C ASN A 298 -11.54 -4.97 7.40
N ASN A 299 -12.77 -5.09 7.89
CA ASN A 299 -13.70 -6.19 8.24
C ASN A 299 -13.28 -7.68 8.26
N LEU A 300 -13.61 -8.39 9.35
CA LEU A 300 -13.93 -9.83 9.33
C LEU A 300 -15.32 -10.09 9.94
N HIS A 301 -16.17 -10.84 9.22
CA HIS A 301 -17.45 -11.36 9.69
C HIS A 301 -17.26 -12.78 10.23
N ASN A 302 -17.62 -13.05 11.49
CA ASN A 302 -17.91 -14.41 11.95
C ASN A 302 -19.18 -14.41 12.80
N TYR A 303 -20.09 -15.33 12.48
CA TYR A 303 -21.46 -15.40 13.01
C TYR A 303 -21.56 -15.91 14.46
N GLU A 304 -20.43 -16.14 15.16
CA GLU A 304 -20.45 -16.68 16.52
C GLU A 304 -19.77 -15.80 17.58
N ASN A 305 -18.98 -14.79 17.21
CA ASN A 305 -18.30 -13.89 18.15
C ASN A 305 -18.58 -12.43 17.77
N GLU A 306 -19.14 -11.68 18.71
CA GLU A 306 -19.56 -10.28 18.59
C GLU A 306 -18.42 -9.36 18.13
N ILE A 307 -18.43 -8.90 16.87
CA ILE A 307 -17.58 -7.81 16.38
C ILE A 307 -18.46 -6.73 15.75
N ILE A 308 -18.13 -5.48 16.06
CA ILE A 308 -18.89 -4.32 15.64
C ILE A 308 -18.08 -3.36 14.77
N TYR A 309 -18.67 -3.07 13.60
CA TYR A 309 -18.50 -1.91 12.70
C TYR A 309 -17.26 -1.87 11.77
N PRO A 310 -17.44 -1.41 10.50
CA PRO A 310 -18.68 -0.89 9.88
C PRO A 310 -19.62 -1.91 9.19
N PRO A 311 -20.95 -1.68 9.22
CA PRO A 311 -21.93 -2.42 8.43
C PRO A 311 -21.82 -2.08 6.93
N GLU A 312 -22.16 -3.06 6.09
CA GLU A 312 -22.14 -3.00 4.62
C GLU A 312 -23.10 -1.96 4.01
N VAL A 313 -22.87 -0.66 4.18
CA VAL A 313 -23.41 0.35 3.27
C VAL A 313 -22.47 1.56 3.18
N GLY A 314 -21.64 1.60 2.14
CA GLY A 314 -21.28 2.85 1.44
C GLY A 314 -20.64 3.99 2.24
N SER A 315 -19.92 3.75 3.34
CA SER A 315 -19.10 4.82 3.92
C SER A 315 -17.84 5.03 3.07
N SER A 316 -17.94 5.93 2.10
CA SER A 316 -16.82 6.37 1.24
C SER A 316 -15.71 7.14 1.97
N SER A 317 -15.85 7.39 3.27
CA SER A 317 -14.87 8.15 4.04
C SER A 317 -13.83 7.21 4.65
N THR A 318 -12.64 7.21 4.07
CA THR A 318 -11.43 6.65 4.65
C THR A 318 -11.24 7.17 6.08
N ILE A 319 -10.96 6.28 7.03
CA ILE A 319 -10.58 6.66 8.40
C ILE A 319 -9.30 7.51 8.30
N SER A 320 -9.40 8.78 8.73
CA SER A 320 -8.25 9.68 8.77
C SER A 320 -7.32 9.27 9.91
N ILE A 321 -6.02 9.24 9.66
CA ILE A 321 -5.00 8.90 10.65
C ILE A 321 -4.04 10.09 10.75
N GLU A 322 -3.95 10.65 11.96
CA GLU A 322 -2.99 11.70 12.27
C GLU A 322 -1.68 11.09 12.76
N GLY A 323 -0.57 11.56 12.23
CA GLY A 323 0.78 11.09 12.57
C GLY A 323 1.41 10.22 11.49
N GLU A 324 2.74 10.18 11.49
CA GLU A 324 3.52 9.35 10.58
C GLU A 324 3.52 7.89 11.03
N ILE A 325 3.66 6.95 10.07
CA ILE A 325 3.60 5.50 10.32
C ILE A 325 4.65 4.98 11.31
N GLN A 326 5.78 5.69 11.45
CA GLN A 326 6.87 5.39 12.37
C GLN A 326 6.66 5.98 13.77
N CYS A 327 5.67 6.85 13.93
CA CYS A 327 5.36 7.54 15.17
C CYS A 327 4.05 7.01 15.76
N GLU A 328 3.72 7.52 16.94
CA GLU A 328 2.38 7.35 17.48
C GLU A 328 1.36 8.03 16.57
N GLN A 329 0.33 7.28 16.22
CA GLN A 329 -0.75 7.69 15.35
C GLN A 329 -2.05 7.71 16.15
N LYS A 330 -2.89 8.68 15.84
CA LYS A 330 -4.22 8.83 16.43
C LYS A 330 -5.27 8.82 15.34
N THR A 331 -6.40 8.19 15.62
CA THR A 331 -7.53 8.23 14.73
C THR A 331 -8.83 8.21 15.52
N SER A 332 -9.86 8.82 14.95
CA SER A 332 -11.20 8.74 15.48
C SER A 332 -12.21 8.51 14.39
N PHE A 333 -13.20 7.69 14.69
CA PHE A 333 -14.32 7.44 13.79
C PHE A 333 -15.62 7.35 14.57
N GLU A 334 -16.71 7.61 13.89
CA GLU A 334 -18.02 7.73 14.50
C GLU A 334 -18.93 6.58 14.06
N MET A 335 -19.73 6.11 15.00
CA MET A 335 -20.78 5.13 14.77
C MET A 335 -22.12 5.71 15.15
N ASN A 336 -23.07 5.76 14.22
CA ASN A 336 -24.38 6.37 14.50
C ASN A 336 -25.34 5.46 15.27
N ASP A 337 -25.08 4.16 15.33
CA ASP A 337 -25.89 3.16 16.04
C ASP A 337 -25.08 2.52 17.17
N GLY A 338 -25.42 2.88 18.41
CA GLY A 338 -24.84 2.33 19.63
C GLY A 338 -25.68 1.24 20.28
N SER A 339 -26.78 0.78 19.65
CA SER A 339 -27.74 -0.16 20.27
C SER A 339 -27.12 -1.48 20.75
N TRP A 340 -26.03 -1.92 20.12
CA TRP A 340 -25.28 -3.12 20.47
C TRP A 340 -24.36 -2.92 21.70
N PHE A 341 -24.02 -1.68 22.05
CA PHE A 341 -22.95 -1.37 23.00
C PHE A 341 -23.44 -1.36 24.45
N ASN A 342 -23.49 -2.55 25.05
CA ASN A 342 -23.86 -2.74 26.45
C ASN A 342 -22.65 -2.79 27.38
N TYR A 343 -22.02 -1.64 27.64
CA TYR A 343 -20.83 -1.54 28.50
C TYR A 343 -21.11 -1.80 30.00
N LYS A 344 -22.37 -1.88 30.41
CA LYS A 344 -22.74 -2.16 31.81
C LYS A 344 -22.66 -3.64 32.16
N GLU A 345 -22.90 -4.50 31.18
CA GLU A 345 -22.95 -5.96 31.37
C GLU A 345 -21.82 -6.69 30.62
N LYS A 346 -21.17 -6.03 29.66
CA LYS A 346 -20.15 -6.64 28.80
C LYS A 346 -18.84 -5.85 28.83
N LEU A 347 -17.75 -6.60 28.78
CA LEU A 347 -16.40 -6.10 28.50
C LEU A 347 -16.13 -6.26 27.00
N TYR A 348 -15.55 -5.24 26.40
CA TYR A 348 -15.18 -5.24 24.99
C TYR A 348 -13.67 -5.15 24.84
N ALA A 349 -13.13 -5.83 23.84
CA ALA A 349 -11.74 -5.71 23.44
C ALA A 349 -11.65 -5.38 21.95
N VAL A 350 -10.57 -4.72 21.55
CA VAL A 350 -10.37 -4.18 20.22
C VAL A 350 -9.08 -4.72 19.63
N LEU A 351 -9.13 -5.00 18.34
CA LEU A 351 -8.02 -5.33 17.46
C LEU A 351 -8.09 -4.41 16.23
N ILE A 352 -6.98 -4.29 15.52
CA ILE A 352 -6.88 -3.55 14.26
C ILE A 352 -6.31 -4.43 13.16
N SER A 353 -6.63 -4.13 11.91
CA SER A 353 -6.03 -4.78 10.75
C SER A 353 -5.69 -3.74 9.68
N ASN A 354 -4.54 -3.93 9.03
CA ASN A 354 -4.10 -3.13 7.88
C ASN A 354 -4.28 -3.85 6.55
N ASP A 355 -4.87 -5.03 6.53
CA ASP A 355 -5.11 -5.79 5.30
C ASP A 355 -6.43 -6.57 5.29
N GLY A 356 -7.10 -6.64 6.44
CA GLY A 356 -8.33 -7.38 6.66
C GLY A 356 -8.15 -8.89 6.78
N ASP A 357 -6.91 -9.38 6.80
CA ASP A 357 -6.61 -10.79 6.98
C ASP A 357 -6.13 -11.05 8.41
N ILE A 358 -5.19 -10.23 8.91
CA ILE A 358 -4.57 -10.41 10.23
C ILE A 358 -5.02 -9.30 11.18
N PHE A 359 -5.46 -9.69 12.37
CA PHE A 359 -5.96 -8.78 13.40
C PHE A 359 -4.99 -8.74 14.56
N THR A 360 -4.40 -7.57 14.76
CA THR A 360 -3.36 -7.34 15.76
C THR A 360 -3.82 -6.38 16.84
N GLY A 361 -3.24 -6.51 18.02
CA GLY A 361 -3.51 -5.61 19.14
C GLY A 361 -2.23 -5.06 19.73
N LYS A 362 -2.02 -5.34 21.03
CA LYS A 362 -0.84 -4.99 21.78
C LYS A 362 0.42 -5.52 21.10
N ASP A 363 1.46 -4.69 21.04
CA ASP A 363 2.78 -5.02 20.48
C ASP A 363 2.77 -5.47 19.01
N GLY A 364 1.63 -5.40 18.31
CA GLY A 364 1.47 -5.86 16.93
C GLY A 364 1.42 -7.37 16.78
N ILE A 365 1.10 -8.10 17.85
CA ILE A 365 0.95 -9.55 17.87
C ILE A 365 -0.39 -9.94 17.24
N ASP A 366 -0.37 -10.98 16.41
CA ASP A 366 -1.58 -11.59 15.85
C ASP A 366 -2.42 -12.22 16.97
N PHE A 367 -3.72 -11.91 16.98
CA PHE A 367 -4.64 -12.46 17.98
C PHE A 367 -4.71 -13.99 17.94
N ASP A 368 -4.53 -14.59 16.77
CA ASP A 368 -4.50 -16.05 16.63
C ASP A 368 -3.24 -16.68 17.26
N GLU A 369 -2.16 -15.91 17.41
CA GLU A 369 -0.94 -16.32 18.12
C GLU A 369 -1.06 -16.12 19.64
N ASP A 370 -1.61 -14.99 20.08
CA ASP A 370 -1.86 -14.69 21.49
C ASP A 370 -3.16 -13.91 21.69
N SER A 371 -4.17 -14.58 22.24
CA SER A 371 -5.45 -13.96 22.58
C SER A 371 -5.34 -12.77 23.55
N ASN A 372 -4.24 -12.66 24.31
CA ASN A 372 -3.98 -11.50 25.19
C ASN A 372 -3.51 -10.25 24.42
N ALA A 373 -3.32 -10.35 23.10
CA ALA A 373 -3.01 -9.21 22.25
C ALA A 373 -4.17 -8.22 22.21
N ALA A 374 -5.43 -8.64 22.41
CA ALA A 374 -6.58 -7.75 22.34
C ALA A 374 -6.53 -6.66 23.43
N ILE A 375 -6.78 -5.41 23.05
CA ILE A 375 -6.76 -4.26 23.96
C ILE A 375 -8.15 -4.02 24.51
N LEU A 376 -8.29 -3.89 25.83
CA LEU A 376 -9.57 -3.57 26.46
C LEU A 376 -10.07 -2.19 25.96
N LEU A 377 -11.34 -2.12 25.57
CA LEU A 377 -12.00 -0.88 25.20
C LEU A 377 -12.31 -0.05 26.45
N GLU A 378 -11.65 1.10 26.57
CA GLU A 378 -11.98 2.10 27.59
C GLU A 378 -13.29 2.80 27.24
N VAL A 379 -14.13 3.07 28.24
CA VAL A 379 -15.41 3.75 28.05
C VAL A 379 -15.39 5.08 28.79
N ILE A 380 -15.52 6.17 28.05
CA ILE A 380 -15.76 7.51 28.59
C ILE A 380 -17.22 7.87 28.38
N ILE A 381 -17.79 8.45 29.43
CA ILE A 381 -19.19 8.79 29.48
C ILE A 381 -19.30 10.31 29.49
N GLU A 382 -19.94 10.89 28.47
CA GLU A 382 -20.27 12.33 28.47
C GLU A 382 -21.57 12.55 29.24
N GLU A 383 -21.45 13.23 30.39
CA GLU A 383 -22.58 13.79 31.11
C GLU A 383 -22.84 15.20 30.57
N GLU A 384 -24.06 15.49 30.13
CA GLU A 384 -24.46 16.88 29.89
C GLU A 384 -24.40 17.62 31.24
N GLU A 385 -23.56 18.67 31.33
CA GLU A 385 -23.68 19.65 32.39
C GLU A 385 -25.12 20.17 32.36
N LYS A 386 -25.94 19.74 33.33
CA LYS A 386 -27.25 20.34 33.58
C LYS A 386 -27.01 21.82 33.82
N ALA A 387 -27.23 22.65 32.80
CA ALA A 387 -27.41 24.07 32.99
C ALA A 387 -28.47 24.23 34.09
N GLN A 388 -28.05 24.70 35.27
CA GLN A 388 -28.96 25.02 36.35
C GLN A 388 -29.91 26.10 35.82
N GLY A 389 -31.07 25.68 35.33
CA GLY A 389 -32.15 26.59 35.03
C GLY A 389 -32.43 27.39 36.29
N LEU A 390 -32.26 28.71 36.23
CA LEU A 390 -32.61 29.63 37.31
C LEU A 390 -33.99 29.24 37.84
N SER A 391 -34.08 29.01 39.16
CA SER A 391 -35.33 28.52 39.75
C SER A 391 -36.48 29.43 39.37
N ILE A 392 -37.66 28.85 39.13
CA ILE A 392 -38.88 29.58 38.73
C ILE A 392 -39.15 30.77 39.67
N GLY A 393 -38.77 30.67 40.95
CA GLY A 393 -38.85 31.75 41.92
C GLY A 393 -38.04 33.00 41.58
N ILE A 394 -36.85 32.87 40.96
CA ILE A 394 -36.02 34.02 40.55
C ILE A 394 -36.65 34.71 39.34
N ILE A 395 -37.18 33.94 38.38
CA ILE A 395 -37.86 34.48 37.20
C ILE A 395 -39.13 35.24 37.61
N VAL A 396 -39.92 34.67 38.54
CA VAL A 396 -41.11 35.33 39.10
C VAL A 396 -40.73 36.58 39.90
N GLY A 397 -39.62 36.56 40.64
CA GLY A 397 -39.09 37.71 41.37
C GLY A 397 -38.71 38.89 40.46
N ILE A 398 -38.02 38.62 39.35
CA ILE A 398 -37.64 39.65 38.37
C ILE A 398 -38.88 40.25 37.69
N ALA A 399 -39.87 39.42 37.32
CA ALA A 399 -41.11 39.88 36.71
C ALA A 399 -41.95 40.76 37.67
N ALA A 400 -42.04 40.37 38.94
CA ALA A 400 -42.74 41.15 39.97
C ALA A 400 -42.03 42.49 40.24
N GLY A 401 -40.69 42.49 40.28
CA GLY A 401 -39.90 43.71 40.45
C GLY A 401 -40.09 44.70 39.29
N ALA A 402 -40.09 44.22 38.05
CA ALA A 402 -40.35 45.05 36.88
C ALA A 402 -41.76 45.68 36.89
N LEU A 403 -42.78 44.91 37.29
CA LEU A 403 -44.16 45.42 37.42
C LEU A 403 -44.28 46.50 38.49
N ALA A 404 -43.58 46.37 39.61
CA ALA A 404 -43.56 47.38 40.66
C ALA A 404 -42.91 48.70 40.16
N ILE A 405 -41.81 48.60 39.42
CA ILE A 405 -41.14 49.77 38.82
C ILE A 405 -42.06 50.47 37.82
N ILE A 406 -42.75 49.71 36.96
CA ILE A 406 -43.73 50.25 36.00
C ILE A 406 -44.86 50.98 36.73
N ALA A 407 -45.39 50.40 37.82
CA ALA A 407 -46.44 51.05 38.61
C ALA A 407 -45.97 52.38 39.22
N VAL A 408 -44.73 52.45 39.72
CA VAL A 408 -44.14 53.70 40.23
C VAL A 408 -44.00 54.75 39.13
N ILE A 409 -43.56 54.36 37.93
CA ILE A 409 -43.46 55.27 36.78
C ILE A 409 -44.84 55.83 36.39
N ILE A 410 -45.89 54.98 36.37
CA ILE A 410 -47.26 55.43 36.09
C ILE A 410 -47.74 56.44 37.14
N ILE A 411 -47.48 56.20 38.42
CA ILE A 411 -47.83 57.14 39.50
C ILE A 411 -47.11 58.48 39.30
N ILE A 412 -45.82 58.47 38.97
CA ILE A 412 -45.05 59.69 38.69
C ILE A 412 -45.66 60.45 37.51
N ILE A 413 -46.03 59.76 36.42
CA ILE A 413 -46.67 60.39 35.25
C ILE A 413 -48.00 61.05 35.64
N ILE A 414 -48.83 60.38 36.44
CA ILE A 414 -50.11 60.93 36.92
C ILE A 414 -49.89 62.19 37.77
N VAL A 415 -48.90 62.17 38.68
CA VAL A 415 -48.56 63.35 39.50
C VAL A 415 -48.06 64.51 38.64
N VAL A 416 -47.22 64.25 37.64
CA VAL A 416 -46.73 65.27 36.70
C VAL A 416 -47.89 65.85 35.88
N GLN A 417 -48.82 65.03 35.40
CA GLN A 417 -50.00 65.51 34.65
C GLN A 417 -50.95 66.33 35.53
N ARG A 418 -51.14 65.94 36.80
CA ARG A 418 -51.94 66.69 37.77
C ARG A 418 -51.33 68.06 38.09
N ASN A 419 -50.00 68.13 38.18
CA ASN A 419 -49.28 69.40 38.35
C ASN A 419 -49.28 70.29 37.09
N GLN A 420 -49.38 69.72 35.88
CA GLN A 420 -49.53 70.50 34.64
C GLN A 420 -50.93 71.14 34.47
N GLN A 421 -51.98 70.56 35.06
CA GLN A 421 -53.32 71.16 35.09
C GLN A 421 -53.40 72.42 35.96
N VAL A 422 -52.46 72.61 36.91
CA VAL A 422 -52.39 73.80 37.78
C VAL A 422 -51.74 75.00 37.08
N PHE A 423 -51.01 74.80 35.97
CA PHE A 423 -50.28 75.87 35.27
C PHE A 423 -50.91 76.37 33.96
N ARG A 424 -52.13 75.95 33.60
CA ARG A 424 -52.90 76.56 32.49
C ARG A 424 -53.61 77.84 32.95
N GLY A 425 -52.82 78.88 33.21
CA GLY A 425 -53.34 80.14 33.71
C GLY A 425 -52.39 81.32 33.62
N GLN A 426 -51.51 81.42 32.62
CA GLN A 426 -51.01 82.71 32.08
C GLN A 426 -50.18 82.51 30.80
N LYS A 427 -50.54 83.28 29.76
CA LYS A 427 -49.86 83.42 28.46
C LYS A 427 -48.50 84.12 28.63
N CYS A 428 -47.47 83.71 27.87
CA CYS A 428 -46.97 84.54 26.76
C CYS A 428 -46.02 83.80 25.79
N GLU A 429 -45.96 84.35 24.58
CA GLU A 429 -45.55 83.81 23.28
C GLU A 429 -44.05 83.52 23.01
N ARG A 430 -43.84 82.53 22.09
CA ARG A 430 -42.86 82.40 20.97
C ARG A 430 -41.38 82.77 21.24
N VAL A 431 -40.35 81.98 20.90
CA VAL A 431 -40.05 81.29 19.62
C VAL A 431 -39.10 80.09 19.85
N ILE A 432 -39.49 78.98 19.21
CA ILE A 432 -38.79 77.82 18.63
C ILE A 432 -37.24 77.84 18.52
N CYS A 433 -36.67 76.63 18.67
CA CYS A 433 -35.34 76.12 18.25
C CYS A 433 -34.18 76.10 19.27
N GLN A 434 -34.13 75.01 20.06
CA GLN A 434 -32.91 74.19 20.27
C GLN A 434 -33.34 72.78 20.74
N TRP A 435 -33.91 71.99 19.81
CA TRP A 435 -34.33 70.59 20.04
C TRP A 435 -33.49 69.59 19.23
N LYS A 436 -32.25 69.96 18.88
CA LYS A 436 -31.41 69.13 18.01
C LYS A 436 -29.97 69.05 18.48
N THR A 437 -29.78 68.77 19.76
CA THR A 437 -28.54 68.25 20.32
C THR A 437 -28.86 67.56 21.64
N SER A 438 -29.33 66.31 21.56
CA SER A 438 -28.51 65.16 21.98
C SER A 438 -29.01 64.63 23.34
N SER A 439 -30.15 63.94 23.47
CA SER A 439 -30.55 62.67 22.82
C SER A 439 -29.45 61.61 22.63
N HIS A 440 -28.19 61.91 22.98
CA HIS A 440 -27.04 61.02 22.79
C HIS A 440 -26.37 60.60 24.09
N ARG A 441 -26.74 61.19 25.24
CA ARG A 441 -26.17 60.84 26.55
C ARG A 441 -26.98 59.85 27.38
N ILE A 442 -28.24 59.59 27.03
CA ILE A 442 -29.09 58.66 27.79
C ILE A 442 -29.00 57.22 27.24
N VAL A 443 -28.67 57.05 25.96
CA VAL A 443 -28.53 55.70 25.36
C VAL A 443 -27.24 55.00 25.77
N THR A 444 -26.22 55.73 26.24
CA THR A 444 -24.92 55.17 26.65
C THR A 444 -24.92 54.59 28.08
N LEU A 445 -25.97 54.84 28.89
CA LEU A 445 -26.07 54.33 30.27
C LEU A 445 -26.94 53.06 30.42
N LEU A 446 -27.48 52.55 29.32
CA LEU A 446 -28.32 51.35 29.29
C LEU A 446 -27.68 50.16 28.53
N MET A 447 -26.40 50.27 28.14
CA MET A 447 -25.62 49.19 27.52
C MET A 447 -24.30 48.91 28.29
N GLN A 448 -24.37 48.88 29.63
CA GLN A 448 -23.36 48.26 30.49
C GLN A 448 -24.00 47.25 31.42
#